data_AF-A0A318RLR2-F1
#
_entry.id   AF-A0A318RLR2-F1
#
_cell.length_a   1.000
_cell.length_b   1.000
_cell.length_c   1.000
_cell.angle_alpha   90.00
_cell.angle_beta   90.00
_cell.angle_gamma   90.00
#
_symmetry.space_group_name_H-M   'P 1'
#
loop_
_entity.id
_entity.type
_entity.pdbx_description
1 polymer ?
#
loop_
_entity_poly.entity_id
_entity_poly.type
_entity_poly.pdbx_seq_one_letter_code
_entity_poly.pdbx_strand_id
1 'polypeptide(L)'
;MTDTTTTDPAAQIDADDATTLDPNTGTPGIETDDQDDDTDPIESRKYRKRAQVAESERDALAVKLAAVQRAEITRLATDLADPTDLFEYGNLDLAEVTDVETGHVDPEAVARAQAELLEQRPGLARAELKKPVPGTYANAGQFQRGATPGGKRSPSFASTVFGISE
;
A
#
# COMPACT_ATOMS: atom_id res chain seq x y z
N MET A 1 18.40 41.71 9.62
CA MET A 1 17.32 41.89 10.61
C MET A 1 16.15 42.53 9.89
N THR A 2 15.17 41.71 9.50
CA THR A 2 13.85 42.13 9.02
C THR A 2 12.87 41.16 9.64
N ASP A 3 12.38 41.50 10.83
CA ASP A 3 11.27 40.82 11.47
C ASP A 3 9.98 41.32 10.79
N THR A 4 9.18 40.39 10.26
CA THR A 4 7.80 40.70 9.82
C THR A 4 6.85 39.84 10.63
N THR A 5 5.99 40.55 11.36
CA THR A 5 5.07 40.10 12.39
C THR A 5 3.86 39.38 11.82
N THR A 6 3.59 38.21 12.41
CA THR A 6 2.30 37.57 12.72
C THR A 6 1.02 38.38 12.44
N THR A 7 0.05 37.78 11.73
CA THR A 7 -1.37 38.11 11.89
C THR A 7 -2.22 36.86 11.66
N ASP A 8 -2.81 36.39 12.76
CA ASP A 8 -3.82 35.35 12.91
C ASP A 8 -5.19 36.05 13.02
N PRO A 9 -6.20 35.74 12.20
CA PRO A 9 -7.56 36.23 12.44
C PRO A 9 -8.37 35.21 13.25
N ALA A 10 -8.29 35.33 14.58
CA ALA A 10 -9.31 34.83 15.49
C ALA A 10 -10.62 35.61 15.27
N ALA A 11 -11.67 34.93 14.81
CA ALA A 11 -13.02 35.48 14.74
C ALA A 11 -13.65 35.52 16.14
N GLN A 12 -14.10 36.72 16.46
CA GLN A 12 -14.58 37.24 17.74
C GLN A 12 -15.91 36.61 18.18
N ILE A 13 -15.98 36.31 19.48
CA ILE A 13 -17.14 35.79 20.20
C ILE A 13 -17.91 37.00 20.74
N ASP A 14 -19.14 37.23 20.28
CA ASP A 14 -20.03 38.21 20.89
C ASP A 14 -20.90 37.51 21.96
N ALA A 15 -20.81 38.04 23.18
CA ALA A 15 -21.63 37.70 24.32
C ALA A 15 -22.78 38.70 24.43
N ASP A 16 -24.01 38.20 24.56
CA ASP A 16 -25.06 38.69 25.48
C ASP A 16 -26.43 38.13 25.04
N ASP A 17 -26.92 37.09 25.71
CA ASP A 17 -28.34 37.04 26.08
C ASP A 17 -28.54 36.14 27.30
N ALA A 18 -28.94 36.76 28.40
CA ALA A 18 -29.22 36.11 29.66
C ALA A 18 -30.67 35.63 29.67
N THR A 19 -30.90 34.32 29.74
CA THR A 19 -32.21 33.76 30.12
C THR A 19 -32.05 32.78 31.29
N THR A 20 -32.40 33.34 32.44
CA THR A 20 -32.96 32.80 33.69
C THR A 20 -33.15 31.27 33.82
N LEU A 21 -32.59 30.74 34.92
CA LEU A 21 -32.84 29.42 35.52
C LEU A 21 -34.32 29.24 35.93
N ASP A 22 -34.91 28.08 35.59
CA ASP A 22 -36.03 27.49 36.36
C ASP A 22 -35.62 26.04 36.79
N PRO A 23 -35.57 25.74 38.10
CA PRO A 23 -35.11 24.46 38.62
C PRO A 23 -36.26 23.59 39.13
N ASN A 24 -37.05 22.93 38.27
CA ASN A 24 -37.85 21.79 38.72
C ASN A 24 -38.45 20.94 37.59
N THR A 25 -37.91 19.75 37.33
CA THR A 25 -38.72 18.59 36.90
C THR A 25 -37.95 17.28 37.15
N GLY A 26 -38.34 16.60 38.23
CA GLY A 26 -38.74 15.19 38.18
C GLY A 26 -37.67 14.14 37.89
N THR A 27 -36.96 13.74 38.94
CA THR A 27 -36.25 12.46 39.07
C THR A 27 -37.20 11.27 38.89
N PRO A 28 -36.93 10.28 38.01
CA PRO A 28 -37.24 8.90 38.30
C PRO A 28 -36.03 8.30 39.03
N GLY A 29 -36.24 7.80 40.24
CA GLY A 29 -35.23 7.12 41.03
C GLY A 29 -34.70 5.92 40.26
N ILE A 30 -33.46 6.04 39.78
CA ILE A 30 -32.60 4.89 39.56
C ILE A 30 -31.97 4.66 40.93
N GLU A 31 -32.35 3.56 41.58
CA GLU A 31 -31.57 2.99 42.67
C GLU A 31 -30.21 2.64 42.07
N THR A 32 -29.29 3.59 42.10
CA THR A 32 -27.89 3.34 41.86
C THR A 32 -27.44 2.53 43.05
N ASP A 33 -27.30 1.22 42.84
CA ASP A 33 -26.53 0.36 43.73
C ASP A 33 -25.19 1.06 43.96
N ASP A 34 -24.98 1.51 45.20
CA ASP A 34 -23.76 2.16 45.66
C ASP A 34 -22.61 1.13 45.54
N GLN A 35 -22.04 1.01 44.34
CA GLN A 35 -20.72 0.44 44.18
C GLN A 35 -19.72 1.55 44.46
N ASP A 36 -19.10 1.46 45.63
CA ASP A 36 -17.97 2.25 46.10
C ASP A 36 -16.94 2.53 44.96
N ASP A 37 -17.11 3.66 44.27
CA ASP A 37 -16.16 4.10 43.26
C ASP A 37 -15.09 4.99 43.94
N ASP A 38 -14.38 4.37 44.89
CA ASP A 38 -13.16 4.94 45.50
C ASP A 38 -11.94 4.63 44.61
N THR A 39 -12.13 4.68 43.27
CA THR A 39 -11.01 4.65 42.34
C THR A 39 -10.34 6.02 42.32
N ASP A 40 -9.28 6.13 43.09
CA ASP A 40 -8.38 7.29 43.15
C ASP A 40 -8.26 7.94 41.75
N PRO A 41 -8.57 9.25 41.57
CA PRO A 41 -8.59 9.91 40.26
C PRO A 41 -7.26 9.81 39.51
N ILE A 42 -6.18 9.44 40.19
CA ILE A 42 -4.91 9.09 39.59
C ILE A 42 -4.98 7.74 38.83
N GLU A 43 -5.61 6.71 39.39
CA GLU A 43 -5.78 5.40 38.76
C GLU A 43 -6.69 5.47 37.54
N SER A 44 -7.83 6.17 37.61
CA SER A 44 -8.72 6.33 36.45
C SER A 44 -8.03 7.02 35.26
N ARG A 45 -7.18 8.02 35.52
CA ARG A 45 -6.34 8.66 34.48
C ARG A 45 -5.30 7.71 33.89
N LYS A 46 -4.67 6.86 34.72
CA LYS A 46 -3.72 5.84 34.23
C LYS A 46 -4.42 4.83 33.33
N TYR A 47 -5.61 4.35 33.68
CA TYR A 47 -6.36 3.40 32.86
C TYR A 47 -6.77 3.99 31.51
N ARG A 48 -7.27 5.24 31.47
CA ARG A 48 -7.57 5.93 30.21
C ARG A 48 -6.34 6.04 29.31
N LYS A 49 -5.19 6.41 29.88
CA LYS A 49 -3.93 6.50 29.13
C LYS A 49 -3.50 5.13 28.60
N ARG A 50 -3.61 4.07 29.40
CA ARG A 50 -3.31 2.71 28.95
C ARG A 50 -4.23 2.26 27.81
N ALA A 51 -5.52 2.56 27.88
CA ALA A 51 -6.48 2.25 26.82
C ALA A 51 -6.14 2.97 25.50
N GLN A 52 -5.84 4.28 25.56
CA GLN A 52 -5.43 5.04 24.38
C GLN A 52 -4.14 4.51 23.75
N VAL A 53 -3.16 4.12 24.57
CA VAL A 53 -1.92 3.51 24.09
C VAL A 53 -2.22 2.17 23.39
N ALA A 54 -3.03 1.30 24.01
CA ALA A 54 -3.42 0.02 23.41
C ALA A 54 -4.18 0.19 22.08
N GLU A 55 -5.10 1.15 22.00
CA GLU A 55 -5.81 1.49 20.76
C GLU A 55 -4.83 1.95 19.68
N SER A 56 -3.89 2.83 20.02
CA SER A 56 -2.88 3.31 19.07
C SER A 56 -1.95 2.19 18.58
N GLU A 57 -1.59 1.24 19.45
CA GLU A 57 -0.80 0.06 19.10
C GLU A 57 -1.57 -0.87 18.18
N ARG A 58 -2.86 -1.12 18.47
CA ARG A 58 -3.74 -1.94 17.63
C ARG A 58 -3.86 -1.34 16.22
N ASP A 59 -4.09 -0.03 16.13
CA ASP A 59 -4.25 0.64 14.84
C ASP A 59 -2.93 0.61 14.05
N ALA A 60 -1.78 0.79 14.71
CA ALA A 60 -0.47 0.66 14.09
C ALA A 60 -0.20 -0.77 13.58
N LEU A 61 -0.65 -1.80 14.31
CA LEU A 61 -0.56 -3.20 13.87
C LEU A 61 -1.49 -3.47 12.69
N ALA A 62 -2.71 -2.93 12.69
CA ALA A 62 -3.66 -3.07 11.59
C ALA A 62 -3.10 -2.51 10.27
N VAL A 63 -2.45 -1.35 10.32
CA VAL A 63 -1.78 -0.75 9.14
C VAL A 63 -0.66 -1.65 8.61
N LYS A 64 0.18 -2.21 9.49
CA LYS A 64 1.26 -3.12 9.10
C LYS A 64 0.72 -4.42 8.50
N LEU A 65 -0.33 -4.98 9.10
CA LEU A 65 -0.97 -6.20 8.63
C LEU A 65 -1.57 -6.00 7.24
N ALA A 66 -2.28 -4.91 7.01
CA ALA A 66 -2.82 -4.56 5.69
C ALA A 66 -1.72 -4.44 4.62
N ALA A 67 -0.57 -3.85 4.98
CA ALA A 67 0.57 -3.77 4.06
C ALA A 67 1.15 -5.14 3.70
N VAL A 68 1.25 -6.06 4.66
CA VAL A 68 1.72 -7.45 4.42
C VAL A 68 0.71 -8.23 3.60
N GLN A 69 -0.59 -8.13 3.89
CA GLN A 69 -1.65 -8.78 3.12
C GLN A 69 -1.65 -8.29 1.68
N ARG A 70 -1.51 -6.98 1.46
CA ARG A 70 -1.39 -6.42 0.11
C ARG A 70 -0.17 -6.96 -0.64
N ALA A 71 0.97 -7.08 0.03
CA ALA A 71 2.17 -7.67 -0.56
C ALA A 71 1.99 -9.17 -0.88
N GLU A 72 1.18 -9.89 -0.10
CA GLU A 72 0.87 -11.29 -0.37
C GLU A 72 -0.08 -11.44 -1.56
N ILE A 73 -1.13 -10.61 -1.65
CA ILE A 73 -2.03 -10.58 -2.81
C ILE A 73 -1.23 -10.33 -4.09
N THR A 74 -0.32 -9.35 -4.08
CA THR A 74 0.49 -9.05 -5.27
C THR A 74 1.46 -10.18 -5.61
N ARG A 75 1.93 -10.95 -4.63
CA ARG A 75 2.74 -12.16 -4.85
C ARG A 75 1.93 -13.28 -5.51
N LEU A 76 0.67 -13.44 -5.11
CA LEU A 76 -0.22 -14.49 -5.62
C LEU A 76 -0.75 -14.18 -7.03
N ALA A 77 -0.89 -12.90 -7.39
CA ALA A 77 -1.38 -12.44 -8.68
C ALA A 77 -0.35 -12.57 -9.82
N THR A 78 0.04 -13.81 -10.18
CA THR A 78 1.16 -14.06 -11.12
C THR A 78 0.86 -13.78 -12.59
N ASP A 79 -0.41 -13.86 -12.99
CA ASP A 79 -0.81 -13.83 -14.41
C ASP A 79 -1.00 -12.41 -14.97
N LEU A 80 -1.09 -11.42 -14.08
CA LEU A 80 -1.15 -10.01 -14.44
C LEU A 80 0.25 -9.47 -14.74
N ALA A 81 0.30 -8.51 -15.67
CA ALA A 81 1.51 -7.76 -15.97
C ALA A 81 1.95 -6.92 -14.77
N ASP A 82 1.00 -6.19 -14.18
CA ASP A 82 1.15 -5.49 -12.92
C ASP A 82 0.12 -6.01 -11.91
N PRO A 83 0.53 -6.63 -10.80
CA PRO A 83 -0.40 -7.15 -9.81
C PRO A 83 -1.15 -6.04 -9.04
N THR A 84 -0.71 -4.78 -9.11
CA THR A 84 -1.42 -3.65 -8.49
C THR A 84 -2.72 -3.28 -9.21
N ASP A 85 -2.87 -3.70 -10.47
CA ASP A 85 -4.07 -3.52 -11.29
C ASP A 85 -5.33 -4.14 -10.65
N LEU A 86 -5.18 -5.15 -9.79
CA LEU A 86 -6.29 -5.73 -9.03
C LEU A 86 -7.00 -4.70 -8.15
N PHE A 87 -6.24 -3.77 -7.57
CA PHE A 87 -6.79 -2.74 -6.70
C PHE A 87 -7.31 -1.54 -7.51
N GLU A 88 -6.58 -1.12 -8.55
CA GLU A 88 -6.92 0.08 -9.32
C GLU A 88 -8.06 -0.13 -10.32
N TYR A 89 -8.12 -1.31 -10.94
CA TYR A 89 -9.10 -1.61 -11.99
C TYR A 89 -10.05 -2.74 -11.60
N GLY A 90 -9.56 -3.71 -10.81
CA GLY A 90 -10.40 -4.78 -10.26
C GLY A 90 -11.30 -4.34 -9.11
N ASN A 91 -11.06 -3.15 -8.52
CA ASN A 91 -11.74 -2.66 -7.31
C ASN A 91 -11.74 -3.67 -6.15
N LEU A 92 -10.70 -4.52 -6.09
CA LEU A 92 -10.61 -5.59 -5.11
C LEU A 92 -10.42 -5.01 -3.70
N ASP A 93 -11.31 -5.35 -2.78
CA ASP A 93 -11.14 -5.02 -1.36
C ASP A 93 -10.41 -6.15 -0.62
N LEU A 94 -9.56 -5.80 0.34
CA LEU A 94 -8.82 -6.79 1.16
C LEU A 94 -9.78 -7.70 1.91
N ALA A 95 -10.94 -7.19 2.34
CA ALA A 95 -11.94 -7.96 3.08
C ALA A 95 -12.56 -9.10 2.26
N GLU A 96 -12.59 -9.00 0.92
CA GLU A 96 -13.20 -10.01 0.05
C GLU A 96 -12.29 -11.22 -0.19
N VAL A 97 -10.97 -11.03 0.00
CA VAL A 97 -9.95 -12.06 -0.24
C VAL A 97 -9.22 -12.47 1.04
N THR A 98 -9.62 -11.94 2.18
CA THR A 98 -9.04 -12.29 3.49
C THR A 98 -10.03 -13.10 4.29
N ASP A 99 -9.57 -14.21 4.84
CA ASP A 99 -10.35 -15.03 5.74
C ASP A 99 -10.55 -14.30 7.08
N VAL A 100 -11.81 -14.21 7.54
CA VAL A 100 -12.19 -13.42 8.73
C VAL A 100 -11.66 -14.03 10.03
N GLU A 101 -11.49 -15.35 10.08
CA GLU A 101 -11.08 -16.05 11.30
C GLU A 101 -9.56 -16.07 11.46
N THR A 102 -8.84 -16.26 10.36
CA THR A 102 -7.39 -16.42 10.35
C THR A 102 -6.64 -15.14 9.96
N GLY A 103 -7.30 -14.21 9.25
CA GLY A 103 -6.68 -13.01 8.72
C GLY A 103 -5.70 -13.28 7.57
N HIS A 104 -5.68 -14.49 7.03
CA HIS A 104 -4.82 -14.87 5.91
C HIS A 104 -5.52 -14.60 4.58
N VAL A 105 -4.70 -14.31 3.56
CA VAL A 105 -5.19 -14.11 2.19
C VAL A 105 -5.52 -15.46 1.58
N ASP A 106 -6.74 -15.61 1.06
CA ASP A 106 -7.18 -16.80 0.33
C ASP A 106 -6.65 -16.77 -1.12
N PRO A 107 -5.74 -17.69 -1.50
CA PRO A 107 -5.19 -17.72 -2.85
C PRO A 107 -6.24 -18.02 -3.93
N GLU A 108 -7.28 -18.79 -3.62
CA GLU A 108 -8.32 -19.12 -4.60
C GLU A 108 -9.21 -17.92 -4.90
N ALA A 109 -9.55 -17.12 -3.90
CA ALA A 109 -10.27 -15.85 -4.08
C ALA A 109 -9.46 -14.86 -4.94
N VAL A 110 -8.14 -14.74 -4.68
CA VAL A 110 -7.26 -13.87 -5.48
C VAL A 110 -7.18 -14.35 -6.94
N ALA A 111 -7.03 -15.66 -7.16
CA ALA A 111 -7.00 -16.21 -8.52
C ALA A 111 -8.31 -15.97 -9.28
N ARG A 112 -9.45 -16.07 -8.59
CA ARG A 112 -10.77 -15.79 -9.18
C ARG A 112 -10.92 -14.32 -9.57
N ALA A 113 -10.56 -13.40 -8.67
CA ALA A 113 -10.59 -11.97 -8.95
C ALA A 113 -9.66 -11.58 -10.11
N GLN A 114 -8.48 -12.21 -10.18
CA GLN A 114 -7.57 -12.05 -11.30
C GLN A 114 -8.18 -12.54 -12.61
N ALA A 115 -8.79 -13.72 -12.62
CA ALA A 115 -9.42 -14.27 -13.82
C ALA A 115 -10.54 -13.36 -14.33
N GLU A 116 -11.41 -12.88 -13.43
CA GLU A 116 -12.48 -11.95 -13.79
C GLU A 116 -11.95 -10.64 -14.39
N LEU A 117 -10.89 -10.06 -13.80
CA LEU A 117 -10.27 -8.86 -14.35
C LEU A 117 -9.68 -9.11 -15.74
N LEU A 118 -9.05 -10.27 -15.96
CA LEU A 118 -8.49 -10.65 -17.25
C LEU A 118 -9.56 -10.91 -18.31
N GLU A 119 -10.72 -11.45 -17.94
CA GLU A 119 -11.86 -11.61 -18.84
C GLU A 119 -12.38 -10.25 -19.32
N GLN A 120 -12.47 -9.28 -18.41
CA GLN A 120 -12.91 -7.91 -18.75
C GLN A 120 -11.83 -7.15 -19.53
N ARG A 121 -10.55 -7.39 -19.22
CA ARG A 121 -9.40 -6.64 -19.76
C ARG A 121 -8.25 -7.59 -20.11
N PRO A 122 -8.33 -8.29 -21.25
CA PRO A 122 -7.30 -9.25 -21.63
C PRO A 122 -5.92 -8.60 -21.85
N GLY A 123 -5.86 -7.30 -22.16
CA GLY A 123 -4.61 -6.55 -22.34
C GLY A 123 -3.76 -6.39 -21.08
N LEU A 124 -4.30 -6.66 -19.89
CA LEU A 124 -3.56 -6.64 -18.63
C LEU A 124 -2.81 -7.96 -18.34
N ALA A 125 -3.07 -9.00 -19.15
CA ALA A 125 -2.37 -10.28 -19.00
C ALA A 125 -0.88 -10.13 -19.32
N ARG A 126 -0.04 -10.70 -18.46
CA ARG A 126 1.41 -10.78 -18.66
C ARG A 126 1.79 -11.49 -19.96
N ALA A 127 0.95 -12.43 -20.41
CA ALA A 127 1.15 -13.18 -21.64
C ALA A 127 1.01 -12.30 -22.90
N GLU A 128 0.14 -11.29 -22.88
CA GLU A 128 -0.07 -10.40 -24.04
C GLU A 128 1.14 -9.49 -24.28
N LEU A 129 1.86 -9.07 -23.24
CA LEU A 129 3.11 -8.30 -23.36
C LEU A 129 4.21 -9.05 -24.14
N LYS A 130 4.17 -10.39 -24.12
CA LYS A 130 5.18 -11.22 -24.80
C LYS A 130 4.87 -11.45 -26.28
N LYS A 131 3.68 -11.09 -26.76
CA LYS A 131 3.36 -11.21 -28.18
C LYS A 131 4.03 -10.03 -28.89
N PRO A 132 5.04 -10.26 -29.75
CA PRO A 132 5.56 -9.19 -30.57
C PRO A 132 4.41 -8.69 -31.45
N VAL A 133 4.14 -7.39 -31.41
CA VAL A 133 3.18 -6.79 -32.33
C VAL A 133 3.69 -7.06 -33.74
N PRO A 134 2.93 -7.75 -34.62
CA PRO A 134 3.37 -8.00 -35.98
C PRO A 134 3.58 -6.65 -36.68
N GLY A 135 4.84 -6.29 -36.94
CA GLY A 135 5.23 -5.01 -37.56
C GLY A 135 6.21 -4.15 -36.76
N THR A 136 6.45 -4.42 -35.48
CA THR A 136 7.59 -3.83 -34.75
C THR A 136 8.83 -4.66 -35.04
N TYR A 137 9.55 -4.29 -36.10
CA TYR A 137 10.73 -5.00 -36.58
C TYR A 137 11.85 -5.02 -35.54
N ALA A 138 12.53 -6.17 -35.41
CA ALA A 138 13.73 -6.39 -34.61
C ALA A 138 14.89 -5.41 -34.89
N ASN A 139 14.78 -4.62 -35.97
CA ASN A 139 15.80 -3.68 -36.43
C ASN A 139 15.33 -2.22 -36.36
N ALA A 140 14.25 -1.91 -35.63
CA ALA A 140 13.79 -0.53 -35.45
C ALA A 140 14.90 0.31 -34.78
N GLY A 141 15.43 1.29 -35.51
CA GLY A 141 16.55 2.14 -35.06
C GLY A 141 17.95 1.59 -35.33
N GLN A 142 18.08 0.35 -35.80
CA GLN A 142 19.33 -0.14 -36.37
C GLN A 142 19.43 0.31 -37.82
N PHE A 143 19.98 1.50 -38.03
CA PHE A 143 20.56 1.83 -39.34
C PHE A 143 21.64 0.79 -39.61
N GLN A 144 21.41 -0.13 -40.54
CA GLN A 144 22.50 -0.91 -41.11
C GLN A 144 23.48 0.09 -41.73
N ARG A 145 24.55 0.42 -41.00
CA ARG A 145 25.73 1.02 -41.61
C ARG A 145 26.21 0.00 -42.62
N GLY A 146 26.13 0.38 -43.90
CA GLY A 146 26.30 -0.51 -45.04
C GLY A 146 27.44 -1.51 -44.83
N ALA A 147 27.17 -2.77 -45.14
CA ALA A 147 28.21 -3.76 -45.28
C ALA A 147 29.20 -3.26 -46.35
N THR A 148 30.39 -2.83 -45.93
CA THR A 148 31.53 -2.70 -46.83
C THR A 148 31.98 -4.13 -47.16
N PRO A 149 31.88 -4.60 -48.41
CA PRO A 149 32.40 -5.90 -48.76
C PRO A 149 33.93 -5.78 -48.87
N GLY A 150 34.66 -6.56 -48.10
CA GLY A 150 36.04 -6.90 -48.43
C GLY A 150 37.09 -6.50 -47.40
N GLY A 151 37.81 -7.51 -46.92
CA GLY A 151 39.06 -7.30 -46.20
C GLY A 151 39.43 -8.45 -45.28
N LYS A 152 39.73 -9.63 -45.86
CA LYS A 152 40.43 -10.70 -45.13
C LYS A 152 41.79 -10.16 -44.68
N ARG A 153 42.01 -9.93 -43.39
CA ARG A 153 43.35 -9.91 -42.78
C ARG A 153 43.27 -10.49 -41.38
N SER A 154 43.58 -11.77 -41.27
CA SER A 154 43.92 -12.43 -40.02
C SER A 154 45.24 -11.85 -39.48
N PRO A 155 45.33 -11.34 -38.24
CA PRO A 155 46.61 -11.15 -37.60
C PRO A 155 47.11 -12.51 -37.10
N SER A 156 48.16 -13.03 -37.76
CA SER A 156 48.94 -14.15 -37.25
C SER A 156 49.69 -13.70 -36.01
N PHE A 157 49.29 -14.15 -34.83
CA PHE A 157 50.19 -14.17 -33.68
C PHE A 157 51.19 -15.31 -33.92
N ALA A 158 52.44 -14.94 -34.23
CA ALA A 158 53.54 -15.89 -34.32
C ALA A 158 53.67 -16.62 -32.97
N SER A 159 53.49 -17.95 -32.98
CA SER A 159 53.85 -18.81 -31.86
C SER A 159 55.35 -19.00 -31.86
N THR A 160 56.08 -18.26 -31.03
CA THR A 160 57.42 -18.67 -30.61
C THR A 160 57.26 -19.71 -29.52
N VAL A 161 57.23 -20.98 -29.92
CA VAL A 161 57.45 -22.11 -29.02
C VAL A 161 58.93 -22.10 -28.64
N PHE A 162 59.16 -21.95 -27.34
CA PHE A 162 60.44 -22.01 -26.66
C PHE A 162 60.95 -23.47 -26.70
N GLY A 163 61.89 -23.77 -27.60
CA GLY A 163 62.55 -25.06 -27.67
C GLY A 163 63.79 -25.09 -26.77
N ILE A 164 63.71 -25.86 -25.69
CA ILE A 164 64.83 -26.25 -24.84
C ILE A 164 65.51 -27.44 -25.54
N SER A 165 66.79 -27.31 -25.90
CA SER A 165 67.64 -28.42 -26.36
C SER A 165 68.37 -29.05 -25.18
N GLU A 166 68.45 -30.39 -25.22
CA GLU A 166 69.38 -31.25 -24.47
C GLU A 166 70.86 -30.93 -24.76
#